data_AF-A0A966EQC7-F1
#
_entry.id   AF-A0A966EQC7-F1
#
_cell.length_a   1.000
_cell.length_b   1.000
_cell.length_c   1.000
_cell.angle_alpha   90.00
_cell.angle_beta   90.00
_cell.angle_gamma   90.00
#
_symmetry.space_group_name_H-M   'P 1'
#
loop_
_entity.id
_entity.type
_entity.pdbx_description
1 polymer ?
#
loop_
_entity_poly.entity_id
_entity_poly.type
_entity_poly.pdbx_seq_one_letter_code
_entity_poly.pdbx_strand_id
1 'polypeptide(L)'
;MTEQPKLPPPPLTTDALRWVEHIHVLEYVTQSVPRHTAGVATALAMLDHDLPMGSRDIAAFARTGHETVRRAADALYQLGLIDRHRRPLLRVRTGTDETVA
;
A
#
# COMPACT_ATOMS: atom_id res chain seq x y z
N MET A 1 23.27 26.55 -25.02
CA MET A 1 22.87 25.45 -24.12
C MET A 1 21.46 25.07 -24.54
N THR A 2 21.28 23.94 -25.21
CA THR A 2 19.97 23.46 -25.67
C THR A 2 19.31 22.68 -24.53
N GLU A 3 18.25 23.24 -23.94
CA GLU A 3 17.43 22.52 -22.97
C GLU A 3 16.74 21.36 -23.68
N GLN A 4 17.02 20.12 -23.27
CA GLN A 4 16.29 18.97 -23.79
C GLN A 4 14.82 19.06 -23.35
N PRO A 5 13.85 18.81 -24.23
CA PRO A 5 12.44 18.76 -23.84
C PRO A 5 12.27 17.65 -22.79
N LYS A 6 11.84 18.05 -21.59
CA LYS A 6 11.55 17.13 -20.48
C LYS A 6 10.39 16.24 -20.92
N LEU A 7 10.69 15.01 -21.32
CA LEU A 7 9.66 14.01 -21.62
C LEU A 7 8.73 13.87 -20.40
N PRO A 8 7.42 13.72 -20.60
CA PRO A 8 6.51 13.45 -19.50
C PRO A 8 6.99 12.18 -18.78
N PRO A 9 6.90 12.14 -17.43
CA PRO A 9 7.24 10.93 -16.69
C PRO A 9 6.43 9.75 -17.24
N PRO A 10 7.03 8.54 -17.29
CA PRO A 10 6.32 7.36 -17.79
C PRO A 10 5.04 7.14 -16.98
N PRO A 11 3.96 6.64 -17.61
CA PRO A 11 2.74 6.32 -16.90
C PRO A 11 3.04 5.29 -15.81
N LEU A 12 2.39 5.45 -14.65
CA LEU A 12 2.50 4.49 -13.56
C LEU A 12 2.00 3.11 -14.05
N THR A 13 2.69 2.05 -13.65
CA THR A 13 2.22 0.68 -13.90
C THR A 13 0.90 0.46 -13.17
N THR A 14 0.09 -0.49 -13.63
CA THR A 14 -1.17 -0.85 -12.94
C THR A 14 -0.91 -1.16 -11.48
N ASP A 15 0.13 -1.93 -11.15
CA ASP A 15 0.46 -2.25 -9.77
C ASP A 15 0.86 -1.02 -8.94
N ALA A 16 1.59 -0.06 -9.52
CA ALA A 16 1.88 1.21 -8.85
C ALA A 16 0.61 2.04 -8.58
N LEU A 17 -0.35 2.04 -9.52
CA LEU A 17 -1.66 2.70 -9.31
C LEU A 17 -2.45 2.02 -8.19
N ARG A 18 -2.43 0.69 -8.11
CA ARG A 18 -3.11 -0.06 -7.05
C ARG A 18 -2.59 0.29 -5.66
N TRP A 19 -1.29 0.53 -5.58
CA TRP A 19 -0.65 0.96 -4.33
C TRP A 19 -0.94 2.41 -3.96
N VAL A 20 -1.02 3.32 -4.94
CA VAL A 20 -1.45 4.70 -4.70
C VAL A 20 -2.89 4.74 -4.18
N GLU A 21 -3.79 3.98 -4.79
CA GLU A 21 -5.17 3.82 -4.31
C GLU A 21 -5.22 3.22 -2.90
N HIS A 22 -4.36 2.23 -2.61
CA HIS A 22 -4.26 1.63 -1.28
C HIS A 22 -3.79 2.62 -0.21
N ILE A 23 -2.77 3.43 -0.50
CA ILE A 23 -2.30 4.50 0.40
C ILE A 23 -3.42 5.53 0.62
N HIS A 24 -4.15 5.89 -0.43
CA HIS A 24 -5.28 6.82 -0.33
C HIS A 24 -6.41 6.28 0.57
N VAL A 25 -6.75 4.98 0.46
CA VAL A 25 -7.70 4.31 1.36
C VAL A 25 -7.22 4.36 2.81
N LEU A 26 -5.92 4.25 3.05
CA LEU A 26 -5.36 4.33 4.40
C LEU A 26 -5.49 5.69 5.04
N GLU A 27 -5.51 6.78 4.27
CA GLU A 27 -5.79 8.11 4.82
C GLU A 27 -7.20 8.18 5.44
N TYR A 28 -8.19 7.50 4.84
CA TYR A 28 -9.56 7.44 5.37
C TYR A 28 -9.69 6.60 6.64
N VAL A 29 -8.87 5.56 6.79
CA VAL A 29 -8.90 4.68 7.97
C VAL A 29 -7.75 4.94 8.94
N THR A 30 -6.99 6.03 8.75
CA THR A 30 -5.74 6.26 9.47
C THR A 30 -5.93 6.39 10.98
N GLN A 31 -7.14 6.77 11.42
CA GLN A 31 -7.51 6.89 12.83
C GLN A 31 -7.91 5.53 13.45
N SER A 32 -8.23 4.53 12.62
CA SER A 32 -8.65 3.19 13.03
C SER A 32 -7.53 2.16 13.00
N VAL A 33 -6.32 2.56 12.58
CA VAL A 33 -5.14 1.70 12.49
C VAL A 33 -4.06 2.12 13.48
N PRO A 34 -3.17 1.20 13.91
CA PRO A 34 -2.03 1.54 14.75
C PRO A 34 -1.18 2.67 14.16
N ARG A 35 -0.54 3.43 15.04
CA ARG A 35 0.46 4.43 14.65
C ARG A 35 1.54 3.77 13.77
N HIS A 36 1.98 4.45 12.72
CA HIS A 36 2.95 3.97 11.72
C HIS A 36 2.42 2.98 10.67
N THR A 37 1.13 2.62 10.68
CA THR A 37 0.55 1.71 9.66
C THR A 37 0.67 2.28 8.24
N ALA A 38 0.47 3.59 8.05
CA ALA A 38 0.64 4.23 6.75
C ALA A 38 2.07 4.08 6.21
N GLY A 39 3.09 4.27 7.05
CA GLY A 39 4.49 4.10 6.66
C GLY A 39 4.84 2.65 6.31
N VAL A 40 4.23 1.67 7.01
CA VAL A 40 4.39 0.24 6.68
C VAL A 40 3.70 -0.09 5.36
N ALA A 41 2.52 0.45 5.10
CA ALA A 41 1.84 0.24 3.82
C ALA A 41 2.59 0.89 2.64
N THR A 42 3.15 2.09 2.82
CA THR A 42 4.05 2.70 1.82
C THR A 42 5.29 1.84 1.58
N ALA A 43 5.87 1.25 2.62
CA ALA A 43 7.00 0.34 2.48
C ALA A 43 6.62 -0.90 1.65
N LEU A 44 5.47 -1.52 1.94
CA LEU A 44 4.97 -2.65 1.17
C LEU A 44 4.72 -2.26 -0.30
N ALA A 45 4.23 -1.04 -0.54
CA ALA A 45 4.02 -0.50 -1.88
C ALA A 45 5.29 -0.36 -2.71
N MET A 46 6.31 0.24 -2.11
CA MET A 46 7.54 0.54 -2.84
C MET A 46 8.40 -0.70 -3.07
N LEU A 47 8.17 -1.75 -2.28
CA LEU A 47 9.00 -2.95 -2.23
C LEU A 47 8.29 -4.21 -2.78
N ASP A 48 7.09 -4.05 -3.38
CA ASP A 48 6.26 -5.14 -3.90
C ASP A 48 6.98 -6.02 -4.95
N HIS A 49 7.91 -5.44 -5.71
CA HIS A 49 8.72 -6.15 -6.70
C HIS A 49 9.68 -7.18 -6.09
N ASP A 50 10.01 -7.07 -4.80
CA ASP A 50 10.95 -7.91 -4.07
C ASP A 50 10.25 -8.96 -3.19
N LEU A 51 8.94 -9.22 -3.39
CA LEU A 51 8.22 -10.20 -2.60
C LEU A 51 8.62 -11.66 -2.95
N PRO A 52 8.78 -12.55 -1.94
CA PRO A 52 8.45 -12.34 -0.53
C PRO A 52 9.52 -11.59 0.26
N MET A 53 9.12 -10.47 0.88
CA MET A 53 10.02 -9.61 1.65
C MET A 53 10.02 -9.96 3.15
N GLY A 54 11.21 -9.95 3.74
CA GLY A 54 11.38 -10.12 5.19
C GLY A 54 10.89 -8.90 5.97
N SER A 55 10.34 -9.10 7.17
CA SER A 55 9.90 -8.00 8.06
C SER A 55 11.01 -6.99 8.41
N ARG A 56 12.28 -7.35 8.20
CA ARG A 56 13.45 -6.48 8.41
C ARG A 56 13.54 -5.33 7.41
N ASP A 57 13.31 -5.61 6.13
CA ASP A 57 13.44 -4.61 5.06
C ASP A 57 12.31 -3.59 5.13
N ILE A 58 11.10 -4.07 5.41
CA ILE A 58 9.92 -3.24 5.68
C ILE A 58 10.17 -2.34 6.90
N ALA A 59 10.75 -2.88 7.97
CA ALA A 59 11.06 -2.13 9.18
C ALA A 59 12.13 -1.05 8.94
N ALA A 60 13.18 -1.38 8.17
CA ALA A 60 14.22 -0.44 7.80
C ALA A 60 13.65 0.71 6.96
N PHE A 61 12.82 0.41 5.96
CA PHE A 61 12.17 1.40 5.12
C PHE A 61 11.22 2.30 5.92
N ALA A 62 10.32 1.70 6.70
CA ALA A 62 9.34 2.41 7.51
C ALA A 62 9.95 3.07 8.76
N ARG A 63 11.27 2.94 8.97
CA ARG A 63 12.01 3.44 10.14
C ARG A 63 11.32 3.08 11.46
N THR A 64 10.94 1.82 11.60
CA THR A 64 10.19 1.30 12.74
C THR A 64 10.69 -0.09 13.18
N GLY A 65 10.12 -0.65 14.24
CA GLY A 65 10.48 -1.97 14.76
C GLY A 65 9.70 -3.12 14.09
N HIS A 66 10.26 -4.34 14.12
CA HIS A 66 9.61 -5.54 13.57
C HIS A 66 8.23 -5.80 14.17
N GLU A 67 8.07 -5.54 15.47
CA GLU A 67 6.78 -5.70 16.16
C GLU A 67 5.73 -4.70 15.64
N THR A 68 6.14 -3.47 15.33
CA THR A 68 5.27 -2.47 14.72
C THR A 68 4.86 -2.88 13.30
N VAL A 69 5.80 -3.41 12.50
CA VAL A 69 5.50 -3.95 11.17
C VAL A 69 4.49 -5.09 11.26
N ARG A 70 4.68 -6.01 12.21
CA ARG A 70 3.73 -7.12 12.43
C ARG A 70 2.33 -6.60 12.76
N ARG A 71 2.20 -5.73 13.76
CA ARG A 71 0.90 -5.17 14.17
C ARG A 71 0.23 -4.38 13.06
N ALA A 72 1.00 -3.61 12.29
CA ALA A 72 0.49 -2.87 11.14
C ALA A 72 -0.01 -3.82 10.04
N ALA A 73 0.78 -4.83 9.67
CA ALA A 73 0.37 -5.83 8.68
C ALA A 73 -0.87 -6.62 9.13
N ASP A 74 -0.95 -7.00 10.41
CA ASP A 74 -2.12 -7.67 10.97
C ASP A 74 -3.37 -6.77 10.89
N ALA A 75 -3.25 -5.49 11.25
CA ALA A 75 -4.36 -4.53 11.15
C ALA A 75 -4.83 -4.35 9.70
N LEU A 76 -3.90 -4.22 8.75
CA LEU A 76 -4.21 -4.12 7.32
C LEU A 76 -4.90 -5.39 6.80
N TYR A 77 -4.46 -6.56 7.25
CA TYR A 77 -5.07 -7.85 6.90
C TYR A 77 -6.50 -7.98 7.45
N GLN A 78 -6.71 -7.60 8.71
CA GLN A 78 -8.05 -7.61 9.34
C GLN A 78 -9.03 -6.65 8.66
N LEU A 79 -8.53 -5.53 8.14
CA LEU A 79 -9.33 -4.59 7.35
C LEU A 79 -9.56 -5.06 5.90
N GLY A 80 -9.00 -6.22 5.51
CA GLY A 80 -9.09 -6.75 4.15
C GLY A 80 -8.37 -5.90 3.12
N LEU A 81 -7.38 -5.11 3.55
CA LEU A 81 -6.61 -4.22 2.69
C LEU A 81 -5.38 -4.91 2.10
N ILE A 82 -4.86 -5.95 2.76
CA ILE A 82 -3.79 -6.80 2.24
C ILE A 82 -4.12 -8.29 2.40
N ASP A 83 -3.49 -9.14 1.60
CA ASP A 83 -3.59 -10.60 1.71
C ASP A 83 -2.56 -11.19 2.68
N ARG A 84 -2.57 -12.52 2.84
CA ARG A 84 -1.61 -13.25 3.68
C ARG A 84 -0.15 -13.14 3.22
N HIS A 85 0.08 -12.74 1.97
CA HIS A 85 1.40 -12.50 1.38
C HIS A 85 1.79 -11.02 1.44
N ARG A 86 1.01 -10.19 2.15
CA ARG A 86 1.20 -8.74 2.31
C ARG A 86 1.05 -7.95 1.01
N ARG A 87 0.31 -8.51 0.04
CA ARG A 87 -0.04 -7.84 -1.21
C ARG A 87 -1.33 -7.05 -1.03
N PRO A 88 -1.51 -5.91 -1.70
CA PRO A 88 -2.69 -5.08 -1.55
C PRO A 88 -3.91 -5.78 -2.15
N LEU A 89 -4.99 -5.86 -1.38
CA LEU A 89 -6.31 -6.30 -1.84
C LEU A 89 -7.10 -5.07 -2.23
N LEU A 90 -7.26 -4.84 -3.53
CA LEU A 90 -8.26 -3.90 -4.00
C LEU A 90 -9.61 -4.61 -4.08
N ARG A 91 -10.52 -4.24 -3.18
CA ARG A 91 -11.92 -4.26 -3.59
C ARG A 91 -12.09 -3.10 -4.53
N VAL A 92 -11.98 -3.37 -5.83
CA VAL A 92 -12.45 -2.42 -6.84
C VAL A 92 -13.90 -2.14 -6.45
N ARG A 93 -14.18 -0.91 -6.02
CA ARG A 93 -15.55 -0.44 -5.87
C ARG A 93 -16.06 -0.22 -7.30
N THR A 94 -16.16 -1.29 -8.08
CA THR A 94 -16.99 -1.29 -9.28
C THR A 94 -18.39 -1.04 -8.77
N GLY A 95 -18.92 0.13 -9.08
CA GLY A 95 -20.32 0.43 -8.86
C GLY A 95 -21.17 -0.62 -9.59
N THR A 96 -21.77 -1.48 -8.80
CA THR A 96 -23.10 -2.07 -8.97
C THR A 96 -23.64 -1.99 -7.55
N ASP A 97 -24.46 -1.01 -7.17
CA ASP A 97 -25.83 -0.84 -7.70
C ASP A 97 -26.42 -2.16 -8.18
N GLU A 98 -26.47 -3.12 -7.26
CA GLU A 98 -27.58 -4.07 -7.24
C GLU A 98 -28.33 -3.85 -5.94
N THR A 99 -29.45 -3.15 -6.11
CA THR A 99 -30.58 -3.15 -5.20
C THR A 99 -30.93 -4.60 -4.88
N VAL A 100 -30.79 -5.02 -3.62
CA VAL A 100 -31.40 -6.28 -3.18
C VAL A 100 -32.77 -5.93 -2.61
N ALA A 101 -33.77 -6.18 -3.45
CA ALA A 101 -35.17 -6.34 -3.07
C ALA A 101 -35.37 -7.55 -2.15
#